data_AF-A0A401FJ17-F1
#
_entry.id   AF-A0A401FJ17-F1
#
_cell.length_a   1.000
_cell.length_b   1.000
_cell.length_c   1.000
_cell.angle_alpha   90.00
_cell.angle_beta   90.00
_cell.angle_gamma   90.00
#
_symmetry.space_group_name_H-M   'P 1'
#
loop_
_entity.id
_entity.type
_entity.pdbx_description
1 polymer ?
#
loop_
_entity_poly.entity_id
_entity_poly.type
_entity_poly.pdbx_seq_one_letter_code
_entity_poly.pdbx_strand_id
1 'polypeptide(L)'
;MVKFKQQLLGIATIIFVFGAAFTTDFDNQSQSAEAKTTAAKVVKTQKFSTRKYRATKGYIYLTSALTKKVHNAKNYPKTVFYTSRQVVVKKNNGKRAVYYFVQNKSKKVKGYIWRGYLVQIKKVTSDKTPANNKPTPETTPIISGGTLNQLINNAPDLDPSSAILNLSSQEYSAYQNTLNKAYNVIRTSPSSMFKNDIARIYVTDSRLKPYVQQAISKWNSELNETVFTMGTKNNHTLTVNLAANDDADWDGMYNGEAVYIEATRFLNSRYPNAYMDSQLSTLVNPTSYWAGVITHELGHTLGLDHTGYQSDLMFASSSEGSAIAKYDWRTPVEASSNGLDGAESGGSFTSRDIDRAKLAKNLGYW
;
A
#
# COMPACT_ATOMS: atom_id res chain seq x y z
N MET A 1 -9.59 5.43 -34.77
CA MET A 1 -9.73 4.99 -33.36
C MET A 1 -8.38 4.44 -32.90
N VAL A 2 -7.57 5.26 -32.24
CA VAL A 2 -6.31 4.79 -31.64
C VAL A 2 -6.61 4.32 -30.23
N LYS A 3 -6.23 3.08 -29.90
CA LYS A 3 -6.34 2.56 -28.53
C LYS A 3 -5.20 3.14 -27.72
N PHE A 4 -5.50 4.01 -26.75
CA PHE A 4 -4.55 4.33 -25.67
C PHE A 4 -4.14 3.03 -24.98
N LYS A 5 -2.89 2.62 -25.14
CA LYS A 5 -2.27 1.61 -24.26
C LYS A 5 -1.92 2.34 -22.97
N GLN A 6 -2.78 2.22 -21.96
CA GLN A 6 -2.41 2.63 -20.60
C GLN A 6 -1.22 1.77 -20.16
N GLN A 7 -0.15 2.41 -19.71
CA GLN A 7 0.98 1.79 -19.03
C GLN A 7 1.07 2.37 -17.62
N LEU A 8 1.33 1.52 -16.64
CA LEU A 8 1.17 1.83 -15.23
C LEU A 8 2.56 2.07 -14.62
N LEU A 9 2.75 3.23 -13.97
CA LEU A 9 3.77 3.36 -12.93
C LEU A 9 3.42 2.36 -11.82
N GLY A 10 4.28 1.37 -11.61
CA GLY A 10 3.89 0.11 -10.98
C GLY A 10 4.47 -0.08 -9.59
N ILE A 11 3.63 -0.09 -8.54
CA ILE A 11 4.05 -0.60 -7.23
C ILE A 11 4.08 -2.14 -7.25
N ALA A 12 5.20 -2.73 -7.63
CA ALA A 12 5.39 -4.17 -7.57
C ALA A 12 5.55 -4.66 -6.12
N THR A 13 4.43 -4.91 -5.43
CA THR A 13 4.46 -5.54 -4.10
C THR A 13 4.90 -7.00 -4.23
N ILE A 14 6.18 -7.30 -4.00
CA ILE A 14 6.71 -8.67 -4.06
C ILE A 14 6.16 -9.51 -2.89
N ILE A 15 5.00 -10.13 -3.11
CA ILE A 15 4.59 -11.32 -2.39
C ILE A 15 5.28 -12.51 -3.06
N PHE A 16 6.38 -12.97 -2.45
CA PHE A 16 7.22 -14.08 -2.91
C PHE A 16 6.41 -15.31 -3.42
N VAL A 17 6.34 -15.45 -4.75
CA VAL A 17 5.89 -16.65 -5.47
C VAL A 17 6.88 -16.91 -6.62
N PHE A 18 7.44 -18.11 -6.68
CA PHE A 18 8.38 -18.55 -7.71
C PHE A 18 7.62 -19.11 -8.93
N GLY A 19 8.14 -18.90 -10.15
CA GLY A 19 7.66 -19.54 -11.40
C GLY A 19 8.07 -21.03 -11.51
N ALA A 20 7.91 -21.76 -12.63
CA ALA A 20 7.34 -21.52 -13.98
C ALA A 20 6.87 -22.91 -14.55
N ALA A 21 6.58 -23.22 -15.83
CA ALA A 21 6.72 -22.55 -17.14
C ALA A 21 5.70 -23.13 -18.20
N PHE A 22 5.91 -22.76 -19.48
CA PHE A 22 5.19 -23.11 -20.73
C PHE A 22 5.18 -24.60 -21.18
N THR A 23 4.12 -25.04 -21.89
CA THR A 23 4.09 -25.44 -23.34
C THR A 23 2.63 -25.43 -23.87
N THR A 24 2.41 -25.78 -25.15
CA THR A 24 1.26 -25.41 -26.00
C THR A 24 0.11 -26.44 -26.16
N ASP A 25 -1.01 -25.92 -26.69
CA ASP A 25 -1.94 -26.52 -27.68
C ASP A 25 -3.20 -27.34 -27.32
N PHE A 26 -4.24 -27.00 -28.09
CA PHE A 26 -5.56 -27.60 -28.43
C PHE A 26 -6.49 -28.25 -27.38
N ASP A 27 -7.60 -27.55 -27.19
CA ASP A 27 -9.00 -27.97 -26.98
C ASP A 27 -9.32 -29.44 -26.63
N ASN A 28 -9.80 -29.67 -25.39
CA ASN A 28 -11.02 -30.45 -25.21
C ASN A 28 -11.72 -30.21 -23.87
N GLN A 29 -13.05 -30.16 -23.91
CA GLN A 29 -13.92 -29.93 -22.76
C GLN A 29 -13.99 -31.21 -21.89
N SER A 30 -13.53 -31.16 -20.64
CA SER A 30 -13.74 -32.26 -19.69
C SER A 30 -13.90 -31.80 -18.23
N GLN A 31 -14.67 -32.58 -17.46
CA GLN A 31 -15.12 -32.22 -16.11
C GLN A 31 -13.97 -32.04 -15.12
N SER A 32 -14.01 -30.93 -14.37
CA SER A 32 -13.11 -30.70 -13.24
C SER A 32 -13.38 -31.70 -12.11
N ALA A 33 -12.53 -32.72 -12.00
CA ALA A 33 -12.48 -33.58 -10.83
C ALA A 33 -11.84 -32.81 -9.66
N GLU A 34 -12.55 -32.69 -8.53
CA GLU A 34 -12.04 -31.97 -7.36
C GLU A 34 -10.76 -32.62 -6.80
N ALA A 35 -9.60 -31.99 -7.03
CA ALA A 35 -8.32 -32.47 -6.51
C ALA A 35 -8.34 -32.59 -4.98
N LYS A 36 -8.12 -33.81 -4.49
CA LYS A 36 -8.20 -34.17 -3.06
C LYS A 36 -7.14 -33.42 -2.25
N THR A 37 -7.56 -32.35 -1.56
CA THR A 37 -6.62 -31.49 -0.80
C THR A 37 -5.92 -32.25 0.34
N THR A 38 -4.59 -32.34 0.27
CA THR A 38 -3.78 -32.98 1.32
C THR A 38 -3.83 -32.19 2.62
N ALA A 39 -4.04 -32.89 3.74
CA ALA A 39 -4.31 -32.31 5.05
C ALA A 39 -3.09 -31.58 5.68
N ALA A 40 -3.33 -30.38 6.21
CA ALA A 40 -2.32 -29.63 6.97
C ALA A 40 -2.04 -30.29 8.34
N LYS A 41 -0.76 -30.37 8.74
CA LYS A 41 -0.34 -30.96 10.02
C LYS A 41 -0.34 -29.91 11.13
N VAL A 42 -1.01 -30.16 12.25
CA VAL A 42 -0.94 -29.30 13.44
C VAL A 42 0.43 -29.48 14.11
N VAL A 43 1.11 -28.36 14.41
CA VAL A 43 2.45 -28.34 15.03
C VAL A 43 2.41 -27.79 16.45
N LYS A 44 1.48 -26.86 16.76
CA LYS A 44 1.30 -26.33 18.12
C LYS A 44 -0.16 -25.94 18.33
N THR A 45 -0.70 -26.21 19.51
CA THR A 45 -2.03 -25.74 19.94
C THR A 45 -1.85 -24.91 21.21
N GLN A 46 -2.56 -23.78 21.32
CA GLN A 46 -2.54 -22.93 22.50
C GLN A 46 -3.94 -22.41 22.80
N LYS A 47 -4.37 -22.55 24.06
CA LYS A 47 -5.61 -21.96 24.59
C LYS A 47 -5.31 -20.58 25.18
N PHE A 48 -6.29 -19.69 25.21
CA PHE A 48 -6.22 -18.36 25.81
C PHE A 48 -7.62 -17.85 26.19
N SER A 49 -7.70 -16.76 26.96
CA SER A 49 -8.97 -16.15 27.39
C SER A 49 -9.87 -15.77 26.21
N THR A 50 -11.18 -15.98 26.32
CA THR A 50 -12.10 -15.78 25.19
C THR A 50 -12.11 -14.33 24.69
N ARG A 51 -11.73 -14.14 23.42
CA ARG A 51 -11.69 -12.85 22.71
C ARG A 51 -12.77 -12.81 21.62
N LYS A 52 -13.26 -11.61 21.33
CA LYS A 52 -14.25 -11.35 20.27
C LYS A 52 -13.57 -10.80 19.01
N TYR A 53 -14.01 -11.22 17.84
CA TYR A 53 -13.51 -10.78 16.53
C TYR A 53 -14.64 -10.63 15.51
N ARG A 54 -14.41 -9.83 14.46
CA ARG A 54 -15.10 -9.94 13.15
C ARG A 54 -14.18 -10.62 12.15
N ALA A 55 -14.74 -11.28 11.15
CA ALA A 55 -13.97 -11.83 10.03
C ALA A 55 -14.18 -10.97 8.78
N THR A 56 -13.10 -10.61 8.08
CA THR A 56 -13.14 -9.68 6.94
C THR A 56 -13.12 -10.39 5.58
N LYS A 57 -12.43 -11.53 5.46
CA LYS A 57 -12.36 -12.34 4.23
C LYS A 57 -11.97 -13.80 4.50
N GLY A 58 -11.94 -14.62 3.45
CA GLY A 58 -11.46 -16.01 3.48
C GLY A 58 -12.47 -17.06 3.97
N TYR A 59 -12.03 -18.32 4.00
CA TYR A 59 -12.87 -19.46 4.39
C TYR A 59 -12.66 -19.89 5.83
N ILE A 60 -13.74 -20.36 6.46
CA ILE A 60 -13.73 -21.09 7.73
C ILE A 60 -13.75 -22.59 7.40
N TYR A 61 -12.80 -23.33 7.97
CA TYR A 61 -12.60 -24.77 7.76
C TYR A 61 -13.16 -25.58 8.92
N LEU A 62 -13.74 -26.75 8.66
CA LEU A 62 -14.34 -27.61 9.69
C LEU A 62 -13.32 -28.02 10.76
N THR A 63 -12.10 -28.36 10.33
CA THR A 63 -11.01 -28.86 11.17
C THR A 63 -9.71 -28.11 10.87
N SER A 64 -8.73 -28.25 11.77
CA SER A 64 -7.39 -27.71 11.60
C SER A 64 -6.57 -28.40 10.50
N ALA A 65 -7.10 -29.47 9.88
CA ALA A 65 -6.53 -30.09 8.69
C ALA A 65 -6.72 -29.24 7.41
N LEU A 66 -7.62 -28.24 7.44
CA LEU A 66 -7.91 -27.30 6.36
C LEU A 66 -8.40 -27.93 5.03
N THR A 67 -8.88 -29.17 5.05
CA THR A 67 -9.37 -29.89 3.86
C THR A 67 -10.81 -29.54 3.48
N LYS A 68 -11.69 -29.34 4.47
CA LYS A 68 -13.12 -29.03 4.25
C LYS A 68 -13.45 -27.59 4.65
N LYS A 69 -13.74 -26.75 3.66
CA LYS A 69 -14.37 -25.43 3.83
C LYS A 69 -15.84 -25.64 4.24
N VAL A 70 -16.34 -24.87 5.21
CA VAL A 70 -17.74 -24.95 5.68
C VAL A 70 -18.47 -23.62 5.65
N HIS A 71 -17.75 -22.50 5.70
CA HIS A 71 -18.33 -21.16 5.57
C HIS A 71 -17.37 -20.23 4.81
N ASN A 72 -17.90 -19.27 4.06
CA ASN A 72 -17.15 -18.12 3.57
C ASN A 72 -17.38 -16.96 4.53
N ALA A 73 -16.31 -16.39 5.10
CA ALA A 73 -16.40 -15.31 6.08
C ALA A 73 -17.03 -14.03 5.52
N LYS A 74 -16.93 -13.79 4.19
CA LYS A 74 -17.59 -12.65 3.53
C LYS A 74 -19.11 -12.65 3.74
N ASN A 75 -19.74 -13.81 3.95
CA ASN A 75 -21.19 -13.94 4.17
C ASN A 75 -21.60 -13.57 5.61
N TYR A 76 -20.66 -13.24 6.49
CA TYR A 76 -20.90 -12.98 7.92
C TYR A 76 -20.34 -11.63 8.41
N PRO A 77 -20.47 -10.50 7.66
CA PRO A 77 -19.75 -9.25 7.94
C PRO A 77 -20.13 -8.64 9.30
N LYS A 78 -21.40 -8.76 9.68
CA LYS A 78 -21.93 -8.29 10.97
C LYS A 78 -21.82 -9.31 12.12
N THR A 79 -21.31 -10.53 11.87
CA THR A 79 -21.22 -11.58 12.89
C THR A 79 -20.08 -11.35 13.87
N VAL A 80 -20.33 -11.59 15.16
CA VAL A 80 -19.31 -11.63 16.20
C VAL A 80 -18.86 -13.08 16.42
N PHE A 81 -17.57 -13.31 16.20
CA PHE A 81 -16.90 -14.58 16.44
C PHE A 81 -16.16 -14.55 17.78
N TYR A 82 -16.26 -15.64 18.52
CA TYR A 82 -15.57 -15.88 19.79
C TYR A 82 -14.46 -16.89 19.55
N THR A 83 -13.25 -16.61 20.05
CA THR A 83 -12.10 -17.52 20.00
C THR A 83 -11.39 -17.58 21.34
N SER A 84 -10.98 -18.78 21.72
CA SER A 84 -10.21 -19.09 22.93
C SER A 84 -9.05 -20.06 22.63
N ARG A 85 -8.76 -20.30 21.34
CA ARG A 85 -7.74 -21.26 20.89
C ARG A 85 -7.15 -20.89 19.54
N GLN A 86 -5.82 -20.96 19.46
CA GLN A 86 -5.07 -20.93 18.21
C GLN A 86 -4.38 -22.28 17.95
N VAL A 87 -4.18 -22.57 16.67
CA VAL A 87 -3.33 -23.67 16.18
C VAL A 87 -2.31 -23.13 15.19
N VAL A 88 -1.07 -23.59 15.28
CA VAL A 88 -0.04 -23.40 14.26
C VAL A 88 -0.04 -24.66 13.40
N VAL A 89 -0.35 -24.51 12.11
CA VAL A 89 -0.34 -25.60 11.13
C VAL A 89 0.88 -25.48 10.22
N LYS A 90 1.49 -26.60 9.85
CA LYS A 90 2.41 -26.73 8.71
C LYS A 90 1.58 -27.13 7.51
N LYS A 91 1.55 -26.27 6.49
CA LYS A 91 0.94 -26.57 5.19
C LYS A 91 1.87 -27.47 4.38
N ASN A 92 1.34 -28.07 3.32
CA ASN A 92 2.07 -29.05 2.49
C ASN A 92 3.32 -28.44 1.84
N ASN A 93 3.27 -27.14 1.51
CA ASN A 93 4.41 -26.34 1.04
C ASN A 93 5.44 -25.98 2.13
N GLY A 94 5.48 -26.73 3.25
CA GLY A 94 6.37 -26.50 4.38
C GLY A 94 6.06 -25.27 5.26
N LYS A 95 5.36 -24.26 4.74
CA LYS A 95 5.14 -22.97 5.43
C LYS A 95 4.21 -23.14 6.64
N ARG A 96 4.52 -22.42 7.72
CA ARG A 96 3.74 -22.42 8.98
C ARG A 96 2.74 -21.26 8.99
N ALA A 97 1.53 -21.50 9.48
CA ALA A 97 0.48 -20.49 9.57
C ALA A 97 -0.35 -20.65 10.86
N VAL A 98 -0.83 -19.53 11.41
CA VAL A 98 -1.65 -19.52 12.63
C VAL A 98 -3.12 -19.35 12.28
N TYR A 99 -3.94 -20.29 12.74
CA TYR A 99 -5.39 -20.30 12.58
C TYR A 99 -6.06 -20.21 13.96
N TYR A 100 -7.13 -19.43 14.07
CA TYR A 100 -7.96 -19.34 15.27
C TYR A 100 -9.18 -20.23 15.10
N PHE A 101 -9.57 -20.93 16.17
CA PHE A 101 -10.87 -21.57 16.22
C PHE A 101 -11.92 -20.53 16.59
N VAL A 102 -12.81 -20.23 15.65
CA VAL A 102 -13.90 -19.26 15.80
C VAL A 102 -15.24 -19.97 15.94
N GLN A 103 -16.15 -19.39 16.72
CA GLN A 103 -17.56 -19.76 16.76
C GLN A 103 -18.44 -18.53 16.99
N ASN A 104 -19.60 -18.45 16.35
CA ASN A 104 -20.60 -17.43 16.67
C ASN A 104 -21.37 -17.78 17.97
N LYS A 105 -22.19 -16.86 18.49
CA LYS A 105 -22.94 -17.04 19.76
C LYS A 105 -23.80 -18.32 19.77
N SER A 106 -24.43 -18.65 18.63
CA SER A 106 -25.28 -19.85 18.49
C SER A 106 -24.52 -21.13 18.16
N LYS A 107 -23.18 -21.09 18.04
CA LYS A 107 -22.29 -22.20 17.65
C LYS A 107 -22.63 -22.86 16.29
N LYS A 108 -23.56 -22.29 15.50
CA LYS A 108 -23.96 -22.76 14.16
C LYS A 108 -22.91 -22.42 13.10
N VAL A 109 -22.19 -21.31 13.25
CA VAL A 109 -21.08 -20.91 12.36
C VAL A 109 -19.79 -21.04 13.16
N LYS A 110 -19.00 -22.08 12.88
CA LYS A 110 -17.78 -22.41 13.64
C LYS A 110 -16.72 -23.11 12.78
N GLY A 111 -15.46 -23.04 13.22
CA GLY A 111 -14.35 -23.74 12.59
C GLY A 111 -13.04 -22.95 12.71
N TYR A 112 -12.07 -23.27 11.85
CA TYR A 112 -10.74 -22.66 11.84
C TYR A 112 -10.62 -21.64 10.71
N ILE A 113 -10.17 -20.43 11.03
CA ILE A 113 -9.89 -19.36 10.06
C ILE A 113 -8.49 -18.79 10.31
N TRP A 114 -7.80 -18.35 9.25
CA TRP A 114 -6.47 -17.75 9.37
C TRP A 114 -6.54 -16.44 10.16
N ARG A 115 -5.62 -16.24 11.12
CA ARG A 115 -5.74 -15.13 12.09
C ARG A 115 -5.75 -13.73 11.43
N GLY A 116 -5.06 -13.55 10.31
CA GLY A 116 -4.96 -12.27 9.61
C GLY A 116 -6.21 -11.87 8.83
N TYR A 117 -7.27 -12.70 8.83
CA TYR A 117 -8.60 -12.29 8.37
C TYR A 117 -9.55 -11.92 9.52
N LEU A 118 -9.03 -11.80 10.75
CA LEU A 118 -9.81 -11.46 11.94
C LEU A 118 -9.41 -10.10 12.51
N VAL A 119 -10.40 -9.24 12.76
CA VAL A 119 -10.23 -7.94 13.44
C VAL A 119 -10.82 -8.03 14.84
N GLN A 120 -10.05 -7.70 15.88
CA GLN A 120 -10.47 -7.89 17.27
C GLN A 120 -11.49 -6.83 17.69
N ILE A 121 -12.62 -7.28 18.25
CA ILE A 121 -13.61 -6.40 18.87
C ILE A 121 -13.20 -6.18 20.32
N LYS A 122 -12.59 -5.03 20.61
CA LYS A 122 -12.41 -4.53 21.98
C LYS A 122 -13.77 -4.10 22.54
N LYS A 123 -14.01 -4.26 23.85
CA LYS A 123 -15.16 -3.63 24.51
C LYS A 123 -14.90 -2.12 24.52
N VAL A 124 -15.82 -1.33 23.97
CA VAL A 124 -15.98 0.07 24.38
C VAL A 124 -16.84 0.03 25.64
N THR A 125 -16.30 0.51 26.76
CA THR A 125 -17.09 0.84 27.95
C THR A 125 -17.65 2.24 27.73
N SER A 126 -18.97 2.31 27.54
CA SER A 126 -19.70 3.57 27.49
C SER A 126 -20.13 3.92 28.91
N ASP A 127 -19.38 4.79 29.57
CA ASP A 127 -19.72 5.26 30.91
C ASP A 127 -20.03 6.76 30.88
N LYS A 128 -21.13 7.12 31.57
CA LYS A 128 -21.52 8.50 31.84
C LYS A 128 -20.56 9.08 32.88
N THR A 129 -20.30 10.39 32.81
CA THR A 129 -19.58 11.13 33.85
C THR A 129 -20.24 10.93 35.22
N PRO A 130 -19.44 10.80 36.28
CA PRO A 130 -19.36 11.90 37.24
C PRO A 130 -17.92 12.34 37.51
N ALA A 131 -17.75 13.61 37.87
CA ALA A 131 -16.46 14.18 38.19
C ALA A 131 -15.89 13.63 39.51
N ASN A 132 -14.58 13.42 39.58
CA ASN A 132 -13.81 13.63 40.80
C ASN A 132 -12.32 13.86 40.51
N ASN A 133 -11.74 14.84 41.20
CA ASN A 133 -10.41 15.37 40.89
C ASN A 133 -9.28 14.51 41.48
N LYS A 134 -8.31 14.10 40.66
CA LYS A 134 -6.94 13.83 41.09
C LYS A 134 -5.96 14.06 39.92
N PRO A 135 -4.81 14.74 40.11
CA PRO A 135 -3.88 14.97 39.01
C PRO A 135 -3.16 13.67 38.63
N THR A 136 -3.25 13.31 37.37
CA THR A 136 -2.42 12.29 36.70
C THR A 136 -2.07 12.85 35.32
N PRO A 137 -0.90 12.53 34.75
CA PRO A 137 -0.36 13.26 33.60
C PRO A 137 -1.30 13.19 32.40
N GLU A 138 -1.41 14.31 31.67
CA GLU A 138 -2.47 14.59 30.70
C GLU A 138 -2.63 13.50 29.63
N THR A 139 -3.60 12.61 29.84
CA THR A 139 -4.18 11.84 28.74
C THR A 139 -5.21 12.73 28.04
N THR A 140 -4.76 13.54 27.08
CA THR A 140 -5.63 14.31 26.20
C THR A 140 -6.68 13.36 25.60
N PRO A 141 -7.99 13.65 25.71
CA PRO A 141 -9.01 12.76 25.19
C PRO A 141 -8.90 12.62 23.67
N ILE A 142 -8.52 11.44 23.19
CA ILE A 142 -8.55 11.05 21.77
C ILE A 142 -9.94 11.39 21.21
N ILE A 143 -10.01 12.17 20.12
CA ILE A 143 -11.28 12.55 19.48
C ILE A 143 -12.12 11.32 19.14
N SER A 144 -13.44 11.46 19.05
CA SER A 144 -14.28 10.33 18.67
C SER A 144 -14.07 9.93 17.20
N GLY A 145 -14.30 8.66 16.86
CA GLY A 145 -14.27 8.22 15.46
C GLY A 145 -15.35 8.89 14.58
N GLY A 146 -16.41 9.43 15.18
CA GLY A 146 -17.38 10.27 14.47
C GLY A 146 -16.80 11.64 14.13
N THR A 147 -16.09 12.24 15.08
CA THR A 147 -15.35 13.50 14.90
C THR A 147 -14.28 13.36 13.82
N LEU A 148 -13.49 12.27 13.85
CA LEU A 148 -12.51 12.00 12.79
C LEU A 148 -13.18 11.91 11.41
N ASN A 149 -14.31 11.20 11.29
CA ASN A 149 -15.01 11.11 10.00
C ASN A 149 -15.53 12.48 9.53
N GLN A 150 -15.91 13.37 10.44
CA GLN A 150 -16.26 14.76 10.09
C GLN A 150 -15.05 15.53 9.57
N LEU A 151 -13.87 15.42 10.21
CA LEU A 151 -12.64 16.03 9.71
C LEU A 151 -12.28 15.51 8.31
N ILE A 152 -12.39 14.20 8.08
CA ILE A 152 -12.12 13.57 6.78
C ILE A 152 -13.10 14.03 5.70
N ASN A 153 -14.39 14.13 6.03
CA ASN A 153 -15.43 14.55 5.07
C ASN A 153 -15.38 16.06 4.75
N ASN A 154 -14.81 16.87 5.64
CA ASN A 154 -14.64 18.32 5.44
C ASN A 154 -13.33 18.68 4.72
N ALA A 155 -12.39 17.74 4.62
CA ALA A 155 -11.16 17.91 3.86
C ALA A 155 -11.40 17.68 2.35
N PRO A 156 -10.61 18.28 1.44
CA PRO A 156 -10.67 17.95 0.02
C PRO A 156 -10.33 16.47 -0.21
N ASP A 157 -10.77 15.90 -1.33
CA ASP A 157 -10.59 14.47 -1.56
C ASP A 157 -9.10 14.11 -1.71
N LEU A 158 -8.69 13.02 -1.06
CA LEU A 158 -7.30 12.58 -0.90
C LEU A 158 -6.33 13.64 -0.31
N ASP A 159 -6.79 14.81 0.10
CA ASP A 159 -5.96 15.93 0.58
C ASP A 159 -6.14 16.12 2.10
N PRO A 160 -5.22 15.68 2.97
CA PRO A 160 -5.43 15.72 4.41
C PRO A 160 -5.24 17.14 4.95
N SER A 161 -6.36 17.75 5.37
CA SER A 161 -6.37 19.13 5.90
C SER A 161 -5.49 19.32 7.13
N SER A 162 -5.14 20.57 7.44
CA SER A 162 -4.35 20.93 8.64
C SER A 162 -4.94 20.40 9.95
N ALA A 163 -6.26 20.23 10.06
CA ALA A 163 -6.89 19.62 11.24
C ALA A 163 -6.57 18.13 11.39
N ILE A 164 -6.28 17.43 10.28
CA ILE A 164 -5.88 16.03 10.24
C ILE A 164 -4.37 15.91 10.44
N LEU A 165 -3.57 16.83 9.88
CA LEU A 165 -2.12 16.90 10.06
C LEU A 165 -1.68 17.30 11.49
N ASN A 166 -2.59 17.87 12.28
CA ASN A 166 -2.35 18.26 13.68
C ASN A 166 -2.99 17.30 14.71
N LEU A 167 -3.37 16.09 14.31
CA LEU A 167 -3.78 15.05 15.27
C LEU A 167 -2.61 14.65 16.20
N SER A 168 -2.92 14.14 17.39
CA SER A 168 -1.90 13.61 18.30
C SER A 168 -1.33 12.26 17.83
N SER A 169 -0.13 11.90 18.28
CA SER A 169 0.50 10.58 18.01
C SER A 169 -0.38 9.40 18.47
N GLN A 170 -1.16 9.60 19.54
CA GLN A 170 -2.15 8.66 20.05
C GLN A 170 -3.34 8.50 19.09
N GLU A 171 -3.81 9.59 18.47
CA GLU A 171 -4.87 9.57 17.45
C GLU A 171 -4.39 8.95 16.14
N TYR A 172 -3.19 9.29 15.66
CA TYR A 172 -2.58 8.61 14.52
C TYR A 172 -2.48 7.10 14.76
N SER A 173 -2.02 6.69 15.95
CA SER A 173 -1.96 5.27 16.35
C SER A 173 -3.34 4.61 16.45
N ALA A 174 -4.37 5.34 16.88
CA ALA A 174 -5.74 4.83 16.98
C ALA A 174 -6.44 4.72 15.61
N TYR A 175 -6.15 5.64 14.70
CA TYR A 175 -6.88 5.85 13.45
C TYR A 175 -6.12 5.56 12.16
N GLN A 176 -4.89 5.07 12.27
CA GLN A 176 -4.01 4.65 11.17
C GLN A 176 -4.75 4.00 9.99
N ASN A 177 -5.52 2.93 10.22
CA ASN A 177 -6.21 2.23 9.12
C ASN A 177 -7.30 3.08 8.43
N THR A 178 -7.94 4.01 9.15
CA THR A 178 -8.94 4.92 8.59
C THR A 178 -8.24 5.98 7.75
N LEU A 179 -7.19 6.60 8.29
CA LEU A 179 -6.39 7.63 7.60
C LEU A 179 -5.72 7.07 6.34
N ASN A 180 -5.10 5.88 6.43
CA ASN A 180 -4.55 5.14 5.30
C ASN A 180 -5.54 5.02 4.14
N LYS A 181 -6.77 4.60 4.42
CA LYS A 181 -7.82 4.40 3.42
C LYS A 181 -8.43 5.71 2.94
N ALA A 182 -8.46 6.75 3.77
CA ALA A 182 -9.02 8.05 3.43
C ALA A 182 -8.10 8.90 2.54
N TYR A 183 -6.79 8.64 2.58
CA TYR A 183 -5.74 9.45 1.94
C TYR A 183 -4.77 8.62 1.07
N ASN A 184 -5.10 7.37 0.76
CA ASN A 184 -4.25 6.45 -0.01
C ASN A 184 -2.79 6.40 0.50
N VAL A 185 -2.60 6.32 1.82
CA VAL A 185 -1.25 6.21 2.42
C VAL A 185 -1.08 4.85 3.11
N ILE A 186 0.10 4.25 2.97
CA ILE A 186 0.42 2.93 3.52
C ILE A 186 1.92 2.79 3.75
N ARG A 187 2.34 2.06 4.79
CA ARG A 187 3.75 1.69 4.93
C ARG A 187 4.14 0.70 3.83
N THR A 188 4.75 1.22 2.78
CA THR A 188 5.44 0.50 1.70
C THR A 188 6.86 0.09 2.11
N SER A 189 7.57 0.99 2.81
CA SER A 189 8.99 0.87 3.16
C SER A 189 9.25 0.17 4.49
N PRO A 190 10.34 -0.61 4.62
CA PRO A 190 10.78 -1.16 5.89
C PRO A 190 11.23 -0.04 6.83
N SER A 191 11.06 -0.21 8.14
CA SER A 191 11.46 0.77 9.16
C SER A 191 12.98 1.01 9.27
N SER A 192 13.79 0.34 8.44
CA SER A 192 15.23 0.55 8.28
C SER A 192 15.60 1.47 7.13
N MET A 193 14.65 1.80 6.25
CA MET A 193 14.87 2.66 5.08
C MET A 193 15.10 4.12 5.48
N PHE A 194 14.34 4.60 6.46
CA PHE A 194 14.47 5.93 7.02
C PHE A 194 15.10 5.86 8.41
N LYS A 195 16.09 6.70 8.67
CA LYS A 195 16.79 6.80 9.95
C LYS A 195 16.74 8.25 10.39
N ASN A 196 15.94 8.54 11.42
CA ASN A 196 15.56 9.91 11.78
C ASN A 196 14.97 10.62 10.56
N ASP A 197 13.95 9.98 9.97
CA ASP A 197 13.15 10.48 8.84
C ASP A 197 13.94 10.69 7.52
N ILE A 198 15.22 10.29 7.48
CA ILE A 198 16.11 10.42 6.31
C ILE A 198 16.41 9.07 5.67
N ALA A 199 16.15 8.95 4.36
CA ALA A 199 16.70 7.90 3.52
C ALA A 199 17.99 8.35 2.80
N ARG A 200 18.96 7.43 2.70
CA ARG A 200 20.25 7.65 2.05
C ARG A 200 20.28 6.84 0.75
N ILE A 201 20.33 7.52 -0.39
CA ILE A 201 20.16 6.91 -1.72
C ILE A 201 21.51 6.60 -2.35
N TYR A 202 21.81 5.32 -2.58
CA TYR A 202 22.91 4.92 -3.44
C TYR A 202 22.40 4.66 -4.86
N VAL A 203 22.95 5.41 -5.82
CA VAL A 203 22.68 5.22 -7.25
C VAL A 203 23.76 4.30 -7.83
N THR A 204 23.37 3.15 -8.36
CA THR A 204 24.32 2.15 -8.87
C THR A 204 24.88 2.52 -10.25
N ASP A 205 24.07 3.15 -11.10
CA ASP A 205 24.49 3.65 -12.41
C ASP A 205 24.69 5.17 -12.40
N SER A 206 25.88 5.64 -12.79
CA SER A 206 26.20 7.07 -12.77
C SER A 206 25.32 7.93 -13.69
N ARG A 207 24.69 7.34 -14.72
CA ARG A 207 23.78 8.03 -15.65
C ARG A 207 22.48 8.48 -14.97
N LEU A 208 22.02 7.74 -13.95
CA LEU A 208 20.81 8.10 -13.17
C LEU A 208 21.07 9.22 -12.15
N LYS A 209 22.33 9.46 -11.77
CA LYS A 209 22.72 10.39 -10.70
C LYS A 209 22.13 11.81 -10.82
N PRO A 210 22.20 12.52 -11.97
CA PRO A 210 21.64 13.88 -12.07
C PRO A 210 20.11 13.92 -11.94
N TYR A 211 19.40 12.85 -12.30
CA TYR A 211 17.95 12.74 -12.16
C TYR A 211 17.55 12.47 -10.71
N VAL A 212 18.26 11.56 -10.04
CA VAL A 212 18.09 11.30 -8.60
C VAL A 212 18.39 12.56 -7.79
N GLN A 213 19.43 13.33 -8.12
CA GLN A 213 19.72 14.59 -7.45
C GLN A 213 18.59 15.62 -7.61
N GLN A 214 17.96 15.71 -8.78
CA GLN A 214 16.79 16.57 -8.98
C GLN A 214 15.57 16.09 -8.16
N ALA A 215 15.29 14.79 -8.14
CA ALA A 215 14.19 14.22 -7.36
C ALA A 215 14.38 14.41 -5.85
N ILE A 216 15.61 14.29 -5.34
CA ILE A 216 15.98 14.61 -3.95
C ILE A 216 15.70 16.09 -3.66
N SER A 217 16.21 17.00 -4.50
CA SER A 217 16.03 18.45 -4.29
C SER A 217 14.56 18.86 -4.31
N LYS A 218 13.77 18.25 -5.20
CA LYS A 218 12.31 18.44 -5.28
C LYS A 218 11.61 18.06 -3.98
N TRP A 219 11.70 16.80 -3.57
CA TRP A 219 11.06 16.33 -2.32
C TRP A 219 11.51 17.13 -1.10
N ASN A 220 12.81 17.40 -0.95
CA ASN A 220 13.34 18.15 0.18
C ASN A 220 12.84 19.62 0.19
N SER A 221 12.69 20.24 -0.98
CA SER A 221 12.18 21.61 -1.11
C SER A 221 10.70 21.71 -0.77
N GLU A 222 9.86 20.84 -1.33
CA GLU A 222 8.40 20.90 -1.13
C GLU A 222 7.97 20.50 0.28
N LEU A 223 8.69 19.57 0.93
CA LEU A 223 8.49 19.22 2.33
C LEU A 223 9.16 20.22 3.29
N ASN A 224 10.01 21.11 2.77
CA ASN A 224 10.84 22.04 3.55
C ASN A 224 11.69 21.33 4.63
N GLU A 225 12.20 20.14 4.32
CA GLU A 225 13.04 19.34 5.20
C GLU A 225 13.95 18.38 4.43
N THR A 226 14.97 17.83 5.09
CA THR A 226 15.80 16.78 4.47
C THR A 226 15.16 15.42 4.70
N VAL A 227 14.49 14.86 3.69
CA VAL A 227 13.96 13.50 3.70
C VAL A 227 14.84 12.54 2.90
N PHE A 228 15.48 13.02 1.83
CA PHE A 228 16.42 12.23 1.03
C PHE A 228 17.81 12.87 0.98
N THR A 229 18.84 12.01 0.95
CA THR A 229 20.24 12.42 0.78
C THR A 229 20.98 11.47 -0.14
N MET A 230 22.03 11.95 -0.82
CA MET A 230 22.93 11.06 -1.55
C MET A 230 23.77 10.21 -0.58
N GLY A 231 23.73 8.90 -0.77
CA GLY A 231 24.53 7.90 -0.06
C GLY A 231 25.70 7.37 -0.88
N THR A 232 26.32 6.31 -0.39
CA THR A 232 27.38 5.57 -1.08
C THR A 232 27.12 4.07 -1.03
N LYS A 233 27.84 3.27 -1.82
CA LYS A 233 27.75 1.80 -1.81
C LYS A 233 27.84 1.19 -0.40
N ASN A 234 28.61 1.80 0.49
CA ASN A 234 28.82 1.32 1.87
C ASN A 234 27.97 2.07 2.91
N ASN A 235 27.26 3.13 2.54
CA ASN A 235 26.44 3.95 3.44
C ASN A 235 25.18 4.46 2.71
N HIS A 236 24.18 3.58 2.62
CA HIS A 236 22.86 3.86 2.06
C HIS A 236 21.78 3.07 2.82
N THR A 237 20.53 3.40 2.55
CA THR A 237 19.32 2.70 3.03
C THR A 237 18.30 2.45 1.92
N LEU A 238 18.47 3.09 0.75
CA LEU A 238 17.71 2.88 -0.48
C LEU A 238 18.70 2.79 -1.66
N THR A 239 18.39 1.97 -2.67
CA THR A 239 19.12 1.98 -3.94
C THR A 239 18.23 2.41 -5.10
N VAL A 240 18.83 3.11 -6.07
CA VAL A 240 18.20 3.44 -7.36
C VAL A 240 19.05 2.80 -8.46
N ASN A 241 18.42 2.00 -9.31
CA ASN A 241 19.08 1.09 -10.25
C ASN A 241 18.47 1.17 -11.65
N LEU A 242 19.26 0.90 -12.69
CA LEU A 242 18.73 0.48 -13.99
C LEU A 242 18.39 -1.02 -13.94
N ALA A 243 17.26 -1.41 -14.51
CA ALA A 243 16.92 -2.80 -14.79
C ALA A 243 16.43 -2.93 -16.23
N ALA A 244 17.03 -3.83 -17.01
CA ALA A 244 16.52 -4.18 -18.32
C ALA A 244 15.44 -5.26 -18.15
N ASN A 245 14.23 -5.00 -18.64
CA ASN A 245 13.17 -6.00 -18.69
C ASN A 245 12.27 -5.71 -19.90
N ASP A 246 12.43 -6.51 -20.95
CA ASP A 246 11.73 -6.32 -22.24
C ASP A 246 10.20 -6.45 -22.12
N ASP A 247 9.71 -7.11 -21.06
CA ASP A 247 8.29 -7.26 -20.72
C ASP A 247 7.79 -6.23 -19.68
N ALA A 248 8.60 -5.26 -19.26
CA ALA A 248 8.16 -4.24 -18.31
C ALA A 248 7.10 -3.31 -18.93
N ASP A 249 5.99 -3.15 -18.23
CA ASP A 249 4.90 -2.21 -18.51
C ASP A 249 5.02 -0.89 -17.74
N TRP A 250 6.16 -0.67 -17.08
CA TRP A 250 6.47 0.46 -16.23
C TRP A 250 7.78 1.17 -16.65
N ASP A 251 7.86 2.47 -16.38
CA ASP A 251 9.06 3.28 -16.59
C ASP A 251 9.91 3.41 -15.31
N GLY A 252 9.22 3.50 -14.16
CA GLY A 252 9.77 3.35 -12.82
C GLY A 252 9.01 2.30 -12.00
N MET A 253 9.71 1.68 -11.04
CA MET A 253 9.11 0.71 -10.12
C MET A 253 9.83 0.70 -8.76
N TYR A 254 9.09 1.02 -7.70
CA TYR A 254 9.48 0.74 -6.31
C TYR A 254 8.88 -0.58 -5.83
N ASN A 255 9.74 -1.49 -5.36
CA ASN A 255 9.34 -2.83 -4.92
C ASN A 255 9.24 -3.01 -3.39
N GLY A 256 9.42 -1.94 -2.61
CA GLY A 256 9.51 -1.98 -1.14
C GLY A 256 10.95 -2.07 -0.58
N GLU A 257 11.97 -2.13 -1.44
CA GLU A 257 13.40 -2.20 -1.04
C GLU A 257 14.29 -1.29 -1.89
N ALA A 258 14.02 -1.24 -3.20
CA ALA A 258 14.78 -0.48 -4.18
C ALA A 258 13.88 0.13 -5.26
N VAL A 259 14.34 1.23 -5.84
CA VAL A 259 13.76 1.84 -7.05
C VAL A 259 14.49 1.30 -8.26
N TYR A 260 13.74 0.91 -9.28
CA TYR A 260 14.22 0.48 -10.58
C TYR A 260 13.69 1.41 -11.67
N ILE A 261 14.53 1.67 -12.65
CA ILE A 261 14.21 2.45 -13.85
C ILE A 261 14.47 1.56 -15.06
N GLU A 262 13.53 1.50 -16.00
CA GLU A 262 13.63 0.59 -17.15
C GLU A 262 14.78 1.04 -18.08
N ALA A 263 15.76 0.16 -18.26
CA ALA A 263 17.03 0.49 -18.88
C ALA A 263 16.93 0.77 -20.38
N THR A 264 16.12 0.00 -21.11
CA THR A 264 15.99 0.13 -22.57
C THR A 264 15.31 1.45 -22.94
N ARG A 265 14.28 1.84 -22.20
CA ARG A 265 13.54 3.10 -22.33
C ARG A 265 14.40 4.29 -21.87
N PHE A 266 15.07 4.19 -20.72
CA PHE A 266 15.94 5.26 -20.20
C PHE A 266 17.11 5.58 -21.13
N LEU A 267 17.72 4.56 -21.74
CA LEU A 267 18.84 4.75 -22.67
C LEU A 267 18.40 5.17 -24.07
N ASN A 268 17.11 5.10 -24.38
CA ASN A 268 16.53 5.60 -25.62
C ASN A 268 16.11 7.08 -25.46
N SER A 269 16.95 8.00 -25.93
CA SER A 269 16.68 9.45 -25.87
C SER A 269 15.42 9.92 -26.62
N ARG A 270 14.82 9.06 -27.46
CA ARG A 270 13.55 9.34 -28.15
C ARG A 270 12.32 8.82 -27.39
N TYR A 271 12.49 7.97 -26.38
CA TYR A 271 11.38 7.23 -25.77
C TYR A 271 10.24 8.12 -25.24
N PRO A 272 10.48 9.15 -24.38
CA PRO A 272 9.39 9.96 -23.83
C PRO A 272 8.54 10.60 -24.93
N ASN A 273 9.17 11.11 -25.99
CA ASN A 273 8.51 11.79 -27.09
C ASN A 273 7.87 10.82 -28.10
N ALA A 274 8.27 9.55 -28.14
CA ALA A 274 7.76 8.53 -29.06
C ALA A 274 6.55 7.76 -28.49
N TYR A 275 6.37 7.78 -27.17
CA TYR A 275 5.23 7.17 -26.47
C TYR A 275 4.03 8.13 -26.38
N MET A 276 4.27 9.42 -26.18
CA MET A 276 3.25 10.45 -25.99
C MET A 276 2.54 10.84 -27.29
N ASP A 277 1.35 11.45 -27.16
CA ASP A 277 0.69 12.12 -28.28
C ASP A 277 1.60 13.23 -28.85
N SER A 278 1.53 13.47 -30.16
CA SER A 278 2.39 14.44 -30.84
C SER A 278 2.27 15.85 -30.26
N GLN A 279 1.11 16.26 -29.75
CA GLN A 279 0.93 17.56 -29.10
C GLN A 279 1.57 17.58 -27.71
N LEU A 280 1.33 16.54 -26.90
CA LEU A 280 1.88 16.41 -25.54
C LEU A 280 3.41 16.29 -25.54
N SER A 281 3.99 15.58 -26.51
CA SER A 281 5.44 15.42 -26.65
C SER A 281 6.20 16.74 -26.83
N THR A 282 5.55 17.81 -27.28
CA THR A 282 6.17 19.15 -27.40
C THR A 282 6.31 19.88 -26.06
N LEU A 283 5.52 19.47 -25.06
CA LEU A 283 5.52 20.04 -23.71
C LEU A 283 6.51 19.33 -22.77
N VAL A 284 6.97 18.14 -23.16
CA VAL A 284 7.82 17.27 -22.31
C VAL A 284 9.28 17.38 -22.71
N ASN A 285 10.13 17.61 -21.71
CA ASN A 285 11.58 17.49 -21.83
C ASN A 285 12.00 16.09 -21.35
N PRO A 286 12.67 15.25 -22.17
CA PRO A 286 13.13 13.92 -21.76
C PRO A 286 13.97 13.90 -20.49
N THR A 287 14.72 14.98 -20.21
CA THR A 287 15.51 15.09 -18.97
C THR A 287 14.60 15.27 -17.75
N SER A 288 13.60 16.14 -17.87
CA SER A 288 12.63 16.40 -16.80
C SER A 288 11.74 15.17 -16.56
N TYR A 289 11.32 14.48 -17.62
CA TYR A 289 10.51 13.26 -17.54
C TYR A 289 11.14 12.20 -16.64
N TRP A 290 12.42 11.83 -16.86
CA TRP A 290 13.08 10.83 -16.02
C TRP A 290 13.33 11.30 -14.58
N ALA A 291 13.52 12.60 -14.36
CA ALA A 291 13.52 13.16 -13.01
C ALA A 291 12.13 13.03 -12.36
N GLY A 292 11.05 13.24 -13.11
CA GLY A 292 9.67 13.07 -12.66
C GLY A 292 9.31 11.64 -12.29
N VAL A 293 9.64 10.67 -13.15
CA VAL A 293 9.49 9.22 -12.86
C VAL A 293 10.21 8.85 -11.57
N ILE A 294 11.47 9.25 -11.39
CA ILE A 294 12.20 8.99 -10.14
C ILE A 294 11.56 9.71 -8.95
N THR A 295 11.01 10.91 -9.14
CA THR A 295 10.30 11.65 -8.08
C THR A 295 9.05 10.89 -7.64
N HIS A 296 8.27 10.32 -8.57
CA HIS A 296 7.11 9.45 -8.30
C HIS A 296 7.52 8.22 -7.48
N GLU A 297 8.55 7.48 -7.92
CA GLU A 297 9.03 6.29 -7.20
C GLU A 297 9.54 6.62 -5.79
N LEU A 298 10.17 7.78 -5.59
CA LEU A 298 10.53 8.26 -4.25
C LEU A 298 9.29 8.56 -3.40
N GLY A 299 8.20 9.06 -3.97
CA GLY A 299 6.91 9.22 -3.28
C GLY A 299 6.35 7.90 -2.76
N HIS A 300 6.48 6.81 -3.51
CA HIS A 300 6.15 5.48 -3.01
C HIS A 300 7.01 5.07 -1.81
N THR A 301 8.27 5.48 -1.71
CA THR A 301 9.10 5.21 -0.53
C THR A 301 8.62 5.94 0.72
N LEU A 302 7.98 7.11 0.56
CA LEU A 302 7.31 7.88 1.62
C LEU A 302 5.94 7.28 2.02
N GLY A 303 5.54 6.16 1.43
CA GLY A 303 4.26 5.51 1.72
C GLY A 303 3.05 6.13 1.02
N LEU A 304 3.27 6.88 -0.06
CA LEU A 304 2.20 7.32 -0.94
C LEU A 304 1.80 6.18 -1.89
N ASP A 305 0.51 5.86 -1.96
CA ASP A 305 -0.07 5.06 -3.03
C ASP A 305 -0.57 5.97 -4.16
N HIS A 306 -1.20 5.43 -5.21
CA HIS A 306 -1.68 6.24 -6.33
C HIS A 306 -2.91 7.09 -6.01
N THR A 307 -3.12 8.14 -6.81
CA THR A 307 -4.38 8.90 -6.89
C THR A 307 -4.95 8.84 -8.30
N GLY A 308 -6.24 9.15 -8.45
CA GLY A 308 -6.86 9.33 -9.77
C GLY A 308 -6.82 10.76 -10.30
N TYR A 309 -6.13 11.69 -9.63
CA TYR A 309 -6.05 13.10 -10.02
C TYR A 309 -4.84 13.29 -10.93
N GLN A 310 -5.06 13.58 -12.21
CA GLN A 310 -3.97 13.55 -13.20
C GLN A 310 -2.85 14.55 -12.91
N SER A 311 -3.15 15.71 -12.33
CA SER A 311 -2.16 16.72 -11.96
C SER A 311 -1.26 16.32 -10.77
N ASP A 312 -1.62 15.31 -9.98
CA ASP A 312 -0.80 14.84 -8.85
C ASP A 312 0.47 14.15 -9.39
N LEU A 313 1.57 14.26 -8.63
CA LEU A 313 2.78 13.46 -8.87
C LEU A 313 2.43 11.97 -8.83
N MET A 314 1.64 11.56 -7.83
CA MET A 314 1.30 10.16 -7.58
C MET A 314 0.11 9.66 -8.40
N PHE A 315 -0.17 10.25 -9.57
CA PHE A 315 -1.27 9.83 -10.44
C PHE A 315 -1.10 8.38 -10.95
N ALA A 316 -2.22 7.67 -11.13
CA ALA A 316 -2.34 6.54 -12.03
C ALA A 316 -3.69 6.55 -12.76
N SER A 317 -3.72 6.08 -14.01
CA SER A 317 -4.93 6.07 -14.87
C SER A 317 -6.09 5.22 -14.32
N SER A 318 -5.79 4.27 -13.44
CA SER A 318 -6.75 3.41 -12.74
C SER A 318 -6.23 3.04 -11.35
N SER A 319 -7.11 2.55 -10.48
CA SER A 319 -6.72 1.97 -9.19
C SER A 319 -6.20 0.53 -9.30
N GLU A 320 -6.03 0.01 -10.52
CA GLU A 320 -5.49 -1.33 -10.75
C GLU A 320 -3.96 -1.28 -10.60
N GLY A 321 -3.46 -1.82 -9.48
CA GLY A 321 -2.04 -1.75 -9.10
C GLY A 321 -1.83 -1.14 -7.71
N SER A 322 -2.73 -0.25 -7.28
CA SER A 322 -2.68 0.38 -5.96
C SER A 322 -2.81 -0.63 -4.82
N ALA A 323 -1.95 -0.54 -3.79
CA ALA A 323 -2.06 -1.38 -2.60
C ALA A 323 -3.21 -0.90 -1.68
N ILE A 324 -3.51 0.40 -1.71
CA ILE A 324 -4.66 1.04 -1.07
C ILE A 324 -5.21 2.19 -1.93
N ALA A 325 -6.52 2.11 -2.21
CA ALA A 325 -7.28 3.13 -2.94
C ALA A 325 -8.57 3.43 -2.17
N LYS A 326 -8.90 4.70 -1.88
CA LYS A 326 -10.10 5.12 -1.11
C LYS A 326 -11.39 4.55 -1.70
N TYR A 327 -11.49 4.66 -3.02
CA TYR A 327 -12.48 4.10 -3.92
C TYR A 327 -11.76 3.57 -5.16
N ASP A 328 -12.42 2.72 -5.96
CA ASP A 328 -11.85 2.20 -7.20
C ASP A 328 -12.07 3.20 -8.34
N TRP A 329 -11.08 3.39 -9.24
CA TRP A 329 -11.23 4.21 -10.46
C TRP A 329 -10.69 3.48 -11.71
N ARG A 330 -11.25 3.80 -12.88
CA ARG A 330 -10.90 3.17 -14.19
C ARG A 330 -10.49 4.17 -15.28
N THR A 331 -10.58 5.44 -14.94
CA THR A 331 -10.23 6.63 -15.71
C THR A 331 -9.79 7.69 -14.69
N PRO A 332 -9.10 8.77 -15.09
CA PRO A 332 -8.86 9.90 -14.18
C PRO A 332 -10.16 10.33 -13.48
N VAL A 333 -10.05 10.59 -12.18
CA VAL A 333 -11.07 11.26 -11.35
C VAL A 333 -11.17 12.73 -11.76
N GLU A 334 -10.01 13.33 -12.03
CA GLU A 334 -9.85 14.68 -12.55
C GLU A 334 -8.72 14.66 -13.59
N ALA A 335 -8.96 15.28 -14.75
CA ALA A 335 -7.95 15.42 -15.80
C ALA A 335 -7.17 16.72 -15.62
N SER A 336 -5.89 16.73 -16.00
CA SER A 336 -5.04 17.92 -15.91
C SER A 336 -5.33 18.89 -17.07
N SER A 337 -5.10 20.18 -16.84
CA SER A 337 -5.42 21.22 -17.83
C SER A 337 -4.57 21.16 -19.10
N ASN A 338 -3.39 20.53 -19.04
CA ASN A 338 -2.46 20.32 -20.15
C ASN A 338 -2.45 18.86 -20.65
N GLY A 339 -3.21 17.95 -20.04
CA GLY A 339 -3.25 16.53 -20.38
C GLY A 339 -2.01 15.71 -19.99
N LEU A 340 -1.01 16.32 -19.35
CA LEU A 340 0.16 15.61 -18.77
C LEU A 340 -0.10 15.27 -17.31
N ASP A 341 0.47 14.17 -16.82
CA ASP A 341 0.49 13.92 -15.37
C ASP A 341 1.63 14.65 -14.62
N GLY A 342 1.64 14.56 -13.29
CA GLY A 342 2.67 15.21 -12.46
C GLY A 342 4.09 14.69 -12.69
N ALA A 343 4.26 13.40 -13.02
CA ALA A 343 5.56 12.81 -13.36
C ALA A 343 6.01 13.24 -14.77
N GLU A 344 5.12 13.18 -15.75
CA GLU A 344 5.33 13.68 -17.12
C GLU A 344 5.66 15.18 -17.14
N SER A 345 5.01 15.96 -16.26
CA SER A 345 5.27 17.39 -15.98
C SER A 345 6.56 17.61 -15.16
N GLY A 346 7.53 16.70 -15.27
CA GLY A 346 8.86 16.84 -14.70
C GLY A 346 8.93 16.68 -13.18
N GLY A 347 8.01 15.91 -12.59
CA GLY A 347 7.88 15.78 -11.13
C GLY A 347 7.30 17.04 -10.50
N SER A 348 6.17 17.50 -11.02
CA SER A 348 5.33 18.54 -10.43
C SER A 348 4.44 17.94 -9.34
N PHE A 349 4.14 18.70 -8.29
CA PHE A 349 3.37 18.25 -7.14
C PHE A 349 2.06 19.05 -7.01
N THR A 350 1.05 18.44 -6.40
CA THR A 350 -0.09 19.17 -5.83
C THR A 350 -0.04 19.15 -4.30
N SER A 351 -0.96 19.88 -3.65
CA SER A 351 -1.15 19.79 -2.19
C SER A 351 -1.38 18.35 -1.71
N ARG A 352 -2.11 17.53 -2.50
CA ARG A 352 -2.34 16.12 -2.20
C ARG A 352 -1.03 15.38 -1.98
N ASP A 353 -0.07 15.46 -2.89
CA ASP A 353 1.19 14.71 -2.76
C ASP A 353 1.93 15.08 -1.47
N ILE A 354 2.03 16.39 -1.19
CA ILE A 354 2.82 16.93 -0.09
C ILE A 354 2.15 16.71 1.27
N ASP A 355 0.84 16.96 1.37
CA ASP A 355 0.11 16.80 2.63
C ASP A 355 -0.15 15.32 2.95
N ARG A 356 -0.32 14.45 1.94
CA ARG A 356 -0.28 12.99 2.14
C ARG A 356 1.10 12.52 2.62
N ALA A 357 2.19 13.10 2.14
CA ALA A 357 3.53 12.74 2.60
C ALA A 357 3.75 13.13 4.07
N LYS A 358 3.33 14.35 4.47
CA LYS A 358 3.30 14.78 5.88
C LYS A 358 2.44 13.87 6.75
N LEU A 359 1.26 13.45 6.28
CA LEU A 359 0.41 12.48 6.97
C LEU A 359 1.13 11.12 7.13
N ALA A 360 1.82 10.63 6.10
CA ALA A 360 2.58 9.39 6.17
C ALA A 360 3.74 9.46 7.19
N LYS A 361 4.44 10.60 7.28
CA LYS A 361 5.42 10.89 8.33
C LYS A 361 4.81 10.84 9.73
N ASN A 362 3.66 11.49 9.91
CA ASN A 362 2.93 11.50 11.18
C ASN A 362 2.39 10.11 11.59
N LEU A 363 2.17 9.22 10.62
CA LEU A 363 1.87 7.79 10.82
C LEU A 363 3.14 6.92 11.03
N GLY A 364 4.32 7.55 10.99
CA GLY A 364 5.65 6.98 11.19
C GLY A 364 6.16 6.14 10.02
N TYR A 365 5.70 6.38 8.79
CA TYR A 365 6.01 5.53 7.62
C TYR A 365 7.40 5.74 7.05
N TRP A 366 7.87 6.98 7.10
CA TRP A 366 9.24 7.41 6.91
C TRP A 366 9.67 8.18 8.16
#